data_AF-A0A815X8B8-F1
#
_entry.id   AF-A0A815X8B8-F1
#
_cell.length_a   1.000
_cell.length_b   1.000
_cell.length_c   1.000
_cell.angle_alpha   90.00
_cell.angle_beta   90.00
_cell.angle_gamma   90.00
#
_symmetry.space_group_name_H-M   'P 1'
#
loop_
_entity.id
_entity.type
_entity.pdbx_description
1 polymer ?
#
loop_
_entity_poly.entity_id
_entity_poly.type
_entity_poly.pdbx_seq_one_letter_code
_entity_poly.pdbx_strand_id
1 'polypeptide(L)'
;MRLAKEYFNVQPVYSHTISTKRDQIEWRLRQGFIETERFQSLPLGTHSISKVELEGLKKTMHKCPKCCWVACGNVQWRCDCGHQWHTFDTHGQCPNCKKNWADTQCPSCHQWSPHNDWYRC
;
A
#
# COMPACT_ATOMS: atom_id res chain seq x y z
N MET A 1 -10.26 39.11 -1.30
CA MET A 1 -10.01 37.76 -0.75
C MET A 1 -11.33 37.02 -0.63
N ARG A 2 -11.62 36.11 -1.57
CA ARG A 2 -12.79 35.21 -1.55
C ARG A 2 -12.28 33.79 -1.82
N LEU A 3 -12.83 32.86 -1.05
CA LEU A 3 -12.55 31.43 -0.99
C LEU A 3 -13.00 30.70 -2.27
N ALA A 4 -12.31 29.62 -2.66
CA ALA A 4 -12.94 28.41 -3.17
C ALA A 4 -11.94 27.24 -3.17
N LYS A 5 -12.32 26.17 -2.48
CA LYS A 5 -11.79 24.82 -2.65
C LYS A 5 -12.45 24.24 -3.90
N GLU A 6 -11.71 23.57 -4.76
CA GLU A 6 -12.30 22.56 -5.65
C GLU A 6 -11.26 21.51 -6.02
N TYR A 7 -11.36 20.39 -5.32
CA TYR A 7 -10.89 19.09 -5.78
C TYR A 7 -11.89 18.60 -6.82
N PHE A 8 -11.45 18.34 -8.05
CA PHE A 8 -12.10 17.34 -8.90
C PHE A 8 -11.06 16.62 -9.75
N ASN A 9 -11.21 15.31 -9.77
CA ASN A 9 -10.28 14.29 -10.24
C ASN A 9 -10.86 13.69 -11.52
N VAL A 10 -10.15 13.76 -12.65
CA VAL A 10 -10.29 12.78 -13.74
C VAL A 10 -9.02 12.72 -14.61
N GLN A 11 -8.40 11.55 -14.69
CA GLN A 11 -7.43 11.10 -15.71
C GLN A 11 -8.20 10.21 -16.73
N PRO A 12 -7.60 9.66 -17.81
CA PRO A 12 -6.65 10.17 -18.80
C PRO A 12 -7.15 9.92 -20.26
N VAL A 13 -6.54 10.55 -21.27
CA VAL A 13 -6.58 10.03 -22.65
C VAL A 13 -5.18 9.97 -23.23
N TYR A 14 -4.69 8.74 -23.38
CA TYR A 14 -3.51 8.39 -24.17
C TYR A 14 -3.83 8.62 -25.65
N SER A 15 -3.11 9.53 -26.31
CA SER A 15 -3.03 9.58 -27.77
C SER A 15 -1.60 9.26 -28.20
N HIS A 16 -1.46 8.11 -28.83
CA HIS A 16 -0.25 7.55 -29.42
C HIS A 16 0.29 8.42 -30.55
N THR A 17 1.59 8.68 -30.54
CA THR A 17 2.38 8.80 -31.78
C THR A 17 3.53 7.82 -31.72
N ILE A 18 3.42 6.81 -32.57
CA ILE A 18 4.32 5.67 -32.74
C ILE A 18 5.64 6.20 -33.34
N SER A 19 6.70 6.22 -32.55
CA SER A 19 8.08 6.29 -33.06
C SER A 19 8.63 4.87 -33.05
N THR A 20 8.83 4.30 -34.22
CA THR A 20 9.20 2.91 -34.44
C THR A 20 10.61 2.59 -33.92
N LYS A 21 10.74 1.44 -33.24
CA LYS A 21 11.96 0.87 -32.61
C LYS A 21 13.18 0.63 -33.54
N ARG A 22 13.12 0.98 -34.83
CA ARG A 22 14.20 0.71 -35.80
C ARG A 22 15.31 1.77 -35.81
N ASP A 23 15.02 3.02 -35.44
CA ASP A 23 16.01 4.10 -35.48
C ASP A 23 17.01 4.12 -34.30
N GLN A 24 16.74 3.38 -33.22
CA GLN A 24 17.64 3.36 -32.04
C GLN A 24 18.76 2.30 -32.13
N ILE A 25 18.69 1.35 -33.06
CA ILE A 25 19.65 0.22 -33.13
C ILE A 25 20.93 0.62 -33.89
N GLU A 26 20.81 1.52 -34.88
CA GLU A 26 21.93 1.92 -35.75
C GLU A 26 23.01 2.80 -35.06
N TRP A 27 22.75 3.36 -33.88
CA TRP A 27 23.77 4.16 -33.17
C TRP A 27 24.75 3.30 -32.36
N ARG A 28 24.38 2.09 -31.95
CA ARG A 28 25.19 1.27 -31.02
C ARG A 28 26.24 0.37 -31.67
N LEU A 29 26.20 0.17 -32.99
CA LEU A 29 27.13 -0.74 -33.68
C LEU A 29 28.40 -0.05 -34.21
N ARG A 30 28.58 1.26 -33.96
CA ARG A 30 29.71 2.04 -34.50
C ARG A 30 30.87 2.27 -33.53
N GLN A 31 30.84 1.70 -32.32
CA GLN A 31 31.96 1.77 -31.38
C GLN A 31 32.32 0.34 -30.99
N GLY A 32 33.24 -0.25 -31.75
CA GLY A 32 33.77 -1.58 -31.48
C GLY A 32 34.47 -1.61 -30.13
N PHE A 33 33.82 -2.21 -29.15
CA PHE A 33 34.46 -2.58 -27.89
C PHE A 33 34.02 -4.00 -27.51
N ILE A 34 34.98 -4.90 -27.67
CA ILE A 34 34.97 -6.23 -27.08
C ILE A 34 35.29 -6.02 -25.60
N GLU A 35 34.39 -6.38 -24.70
CA GLU A 35 34.85 -6.97 -23.45
C GLU A 35 33.87 -8.03 -22.98
N THR A 36 34.37 -9.26 -23.01
CA THR A 36 33.76 -10.48 -22.56
C THR A 36 33.71 -10.47 -21.04
N GLU A 37 32.66 -9.91 -20.44
CA GLU A 37 32.39 -10.12 -19.03
C GLU A 37 30.95 -10.60 -18.81
N ARG A 38 30.85 -11.92 -18.65
CA ARG A 38 30.11 -12.51 -17.54
C ARG A 38 28.63 -12.11 -17.49
N PHE A 39 27.90 -12.52 -18.52
CA PHE A 39 26.50 -12.92 -18.39
C PHE A 39 26.41 -14.09 -17.40
N GLN A 40 26.49 -13.80 -16.10
CA GLN A 40 25.82 -14.65 -15.13
C GLN A 40 24.33 -14.46 -15.40
N SER A 41 23.77 -15.43 -16.12
CA SER A 41 22.36 -15.75 -16.08
C SER A 41 21.85 -15.54 -14.65
N LEU A 42 21.07 -14.48 -14.42
CA LEU A 42 20.14 -14.48 -13.31
C LEU A 42 19.18 -15.63 -13.64
N PRO A 43 19.17 -16.74 -12.88
CA PRO A 43 18.05 -17.65 -13.01
C PRO A 43 16.81 -16.82 -12.71
N LEU A 44 15.76 -17.00 -13.50
CA LEU A 44 14.41 -16.69 -13.05
C LEU A 44 14.19 -17.54 -11.80
N GLY A 45 14.65 -17.03 -10.67
CA GLY A 45 14.41 -17.59 -9.37
C GLY A 45 12.90 -17.56 -9.22
N THR A 46 12.30 -18.73 -9.26
CA THR A 46 11.11 -18.99 -8.47
C THR A 46 11.53 -18.66 -7.03
N HIS A 47 11.45 -17.40 -6.65
CA HIS A 47 11.57 -17.00 -5.26
C HIS A 47 10.32 -17.61 -4.60
N SER A 48 10.49 -18.84 -4.14
CA SER A 48 9.59 -19.52 -3.23
C SER A 48 9.40 -18.55 -2.08
N ILE A 49 8.33 -17.76 -2.11
CA ILE A 49 7.98 -16.92 -0.98
C ILE A 49 7.90 -17.88 0.19
N SER A 50 8.82 -17.71 1.14
CA SER A 50 8.89 -18.60 2.28
C SER A 50 7.56 -18.55 3.01
N LYS A 51 7.10 -19.66 3.59
CA LYS A 51 5.90 -19.70 4.44
C LYS A 51 5.93 -18.57 5.49
N VAL A 52 7.13 -18.21 5.93
CA VAL A 52 7.42 -17.11 6.87
C VAL A 52 7.03 -15.73 6.32
N GLU A 53 7.28 -15.44 5.04
CA GLU A 53 6.84 -14.19 4.38
C GLU A 53 5.32 -14.15 4.17
N LEU A 54 4.70 -15.28 3.84
CA LEU A 54 3.23 -15.36 3.72
C LEU A 54 2.54 -15.23 5.08
N GLU A 55 3.17 -15.67 6.17
CA GLU A 55 2.66 -15.52 7.53
C GLU A 55 2.79 -14.08 8.04
N GLY A 56 3.82 -13.33 7.62
CA GLY A 56 3.89 -11.89 7.84
C GLY A 56 2.82 -11.09 7.09
N LEU A 57 2.26 -11.66 6.02
CA LEU A 57 1.19 -11.07 5.20
C LEU A 57 -0.22 -11.56 5.56
N LYS A 58 -0.38 -12.45 6.56
CA LYS A 58 -1.69 -12.74 7.16
C LYS A 58 -2.16 -11.56 8.00
N LYS A 59 -2.34 -10.42 7.33
CA LYS A 59 -2.97 -9.25 7.88
C LYS A 59 -4.40 -9.62 8.18
N THR A 60 -4.70 -9.80 9.46
CA THR A 60 -6.01 -10.17 9.95
C THR A 60 -7.03 -9.15 9.46
N MET A 61 -8.03 -9.61 8.69
CA MET A 61 -9.17 -8.79 8.30
C MET A 61 -10.04 -8.58 9.52
N HIS A 62 -10.06 -7.36 10.05
CA HIS A 62 -10.96 -6.98 11.13
C HIS A 62 -12.22 -6.35 10.54
N LYS A 63 -13.40 -6.75 11.02
CA LYS A 63 -14.67 -6.25 10.50
C LYS A 63 -15.34 -5.31 11.48
N CYS A 64 -15.95 -4.25 10.96
CA CYS A 64 -16.79 -3.39 11.75
C CYS A 64 -18.06 -4.15 12.18
N PRO A 65 -18.40 -4.19 13.48
CA PRO A 65 -19.58 -4.92 13.96
C PRO A 65 -20.91 -4.28 13.54
N LYS A 66 -20.89 -3.04 13.05
CA LYS A 66 -22.10 -2.28 12.67
C LYS A 66 -22.43 -2.35 11.18
N CYS A 67 -21.43 -2.35 10.30
CA CYS A 67 -21.63 -2.30 8.85
C CYS A 67 -20.86 -3.35 8.07
N CYS A 68 -20.18 -4.28 8.77
CA CYS A 68 -19.37 -5.35 8.18
C CYS A 68 -18.21 -4.88 7.29
N TRP A 69 -17.87 -3.59 7.31
CA TRP A 69 -16.73 -3.07 6.57
C TRP A 69 -15.42 -3.67 7.09
N VAL A 70 -14.51 -4.01 6.17
CA VAL A 70 -13.26 -4.70 6.46
C VAL A 70 -12.10 -3.71 6.54
N ALA A 71 -11.41 -3.71 7.67
CA ALA A 71 -10.13 -3.03 7.87
C ALA A 71 -9.03 -3.76 7.10
N CYS A 72 -8.82 -3.34 5.86
CA CYS A 72 -7.68 -3.77 5.05
C CYS A 72 -6.40 -3.03 5.45
N GLY A 73 -5.27 -3.60 5.07
CA GLY A 73 -3.97 -3.19 5.60
C GLY A 73 -3.46 -1.79 5.32
N ASN A 74 -4.11 -1.07 4.43
CA ASN A 74 -3.79 0.31 4.07
C ASN A 74 -4.53 1.34 4.93
N VAL A 75 -5.47 0.92 5.78
CA VAL A 75 -6.26 1.85 6.60
C VAL A 75 -5.46 2.28 7.82
N GLN A 76 -5.54 3.57 8.15
CA GLN A 76 -4.88 4.13 9.32
C GLN A 76 -5.88 4.93 10.15
N TRP A 77 -5.69 4.88 11.46
CA TRP A 77 -6.37 5.72 12.43
C TRP A 77 -5.38 6.71 13.01
N ARG A 78 -5.90 7.86 13.43
CA ARG A 78 -5.10 8.94 14.02
C ARG A 78 -5.33 9.00 15.53
N CYS A 79 -4.24 9.10 16.29
CA CYS A 79 -4.29 9.31 17.73
C CYS A 79 -4.44 10.80 18.01
N ASP A 80 -4.88 11.14 19.21
CA ASP A 80 -4.83 12.52 19.72
C ASP A 80 -3.41 13.11 19.73
N CYS A 81 -2.36 12.28 19.83
CA CYS A 81 -0.97 12.74 19.71
C CYS A 81 -0.52 13.01 18.27
N GLY A 82 -1.41 12.83 17.28
CA GLY A 82 -1.15 13.04 15.85
C GLY A 82 -0.55 11.83 15.12
N HIS A 83 -0.14 10.78 15.84
CA HIS A 83 0.42 9.58 15.21
C HIS A 83 -0.66 8.81 14.43
N GLN A 84 -0.30 8.31 13.24
CA GLN A 84 -1.18 7.53 12.38
C GLN A 84 -0.66 6.09 12.28
N TRP A 85 -1.52 5.12 12.56
CA TRP A 85 -1.17 3.71 12.52
C TRP A 85 -2.40 2.84 12.28
N HIS A 86 -2.18 1.58 11.94
CA HIS A 86 -3.24 0.59 11.87
C HIS A 86 -3.52 0.09 13.31
N THR A 87 -4.68 0.43 13.86
CA THR A 87 -5.01 0.19 15.28
C THR A 87 -4.91 -1.27 15.68
N PHE A 88 -5.23 -2.18 14.76
CA PHE A 88 -5.20 -3.61 15.03
C PHE A 88 -3.80 -4.20 15.13
N ASP A 89 -2.77 -3.52 14.63
CA ASP A 89 -1.37 -3.97 14.74
C ASP A 89 -0.87 -3.95 16.20
N THR A 90 -1.57 -3.22 17.06
CA THR A 90 -1.18 -2.93 18.45
C THR A 90 -2.34 -3.11 19.42
N HIS A 91 -3.41 -3.78 19.01
CA HIS A 91 -4.64 -3.95 19.80
C HIS A 91 -5.20 -2.63 20.37
N GLY A 92 -5.12 -1.55 19.57
CA GLY A 92 -5.63 -0.23 19.95
C GLY A 92 -4.62 0.61 20.74
N GLN A 93 -3.40 0.14 20.99
CA GLN A 93 -2.38 0.93 21.67
C GLN A 93 -1.59 1.82 20.69
N CYS A 94 -1.56 3.13 20.93
CA CYS A 94 -0.72 4.03 20.14
C CYS A 94 0.76 3.70 20.37
N PRO A 95 1.56 3.41 19.33
CA PRO A 95 2.97 3.06 19.50
C PRO A 95 3.82 4.24 19.98
N ASN A 96 3.40 5.49 19.69
CA ASN A 96 4.08 6.72 20.08
C ASN A 96 3.79 7.11 21.55
N CYS A 97 2.53 7.39 21.89
CA CYS A 97 2.17 7.89 23.23
C CYS A 97 1.69 6.80 24.20
N LYS A 98 1.65 5.54 23.78
CA LYS A 98 1.19 4.38 24.58
C LYS A 98 -0.26 4.44 25.07
N LYS A 99 -1.06 5.40 24.61
CA LYS A 99 -2.50 5.46 24.89
C LYS A 99 -3.21 4.23 24.33
N ASN A 100 -3.99 3.55 25.16
CA ASN A 100 -4.83 2.43 24.75
C ASN A 100 -6.24 2.91 24.39
N TRP A 101 -6.68 2.64 23.17
CA TRP A 101 -8.01 3.01 22.68
C TRP A 101 -9.01 1.89 22.96
N ALA A 102 -9.98 2.15 23.84
CA ALA A 102 -11.05 1.21 24.15
C ALA A 102 -12.06 1.06 23.00
N ASP A 103 -12.24 2.13 22.22
CA ASP A 103 -13.17 2.20 21.10
C ASP A 103 -12.43 2.54 19.81
N THR A 104 -12.93 2.07 18.67
CA THR A 104 -12.39 2.37 17.35
C THR A 104 -13.51 2.84 16.44
N GLN A 105 -13.29 3.98 15.78
CA GLN A 105 -14.22 4.53 14.80
C GLN A 105 -14.10 3.79 13.47
N CYS A 106 -15.23 3.44 12.87
CA CYS A 106 -15.24 2.89 11.52
C CYS A 106 -15.09 4.00 10.46
N PRO A 107 -14.13 3.91 9.52
CA PRO A 107 -13.99 4.88 8.42
C PRO A 107 -15.15 4.87 7.41
N SER A 108 -15.90 3.77 7.32
CA SER A 108 -17.01 3.62 6.38
C SER A 108 -18.32 4.19 6.95
N CYS A 109 -18.75 3.73 8.13
CA CYS A 109 -20.01 4.18 8.75
C CYS A 109 -19.83 5.30 9.77
N HIS A 110 -18.61 5.71 10.09
CA HIS A 110 -18.25 6.75 11.08
C HIS A 110 -18.72 6.47 12.51
N GLN A 111 -19.27 5.29 12.77
CA GLN A 111 -19.72 4.87 14.08
C GLN A 111 -18.54 4.36 14.92
N TRP A 112 -18.58 4.69 16.21
CA TRP A 112 -17.68 4.12 17.21
C TRP A 112 -18.20 2.76 17.65
N SER A 113 -17.28 1.80 17.81
CA SER A 113 -17.58 0.48 18.39
C SER A 113 -16.41 0.06 19.30
N PRO A 114 -16.67 -0.72 20.36
CA PRO A 114 -15.62 -1.25 21.23
C PRO A 114 -14.56 -1.97 20.42
N HIS A 115 -13.28 -1.72 20.68
CA HIS A 115 -12.16 -2.28 19.91
C HIS A 115 -12.21 -3.82 19.90
N ASN A 116 -12.59 -4.44 21.02
CA ASN A 116 -12.75 -5.89 21.13
C ASN A 116 -13.81 -6.49 20.21
N ASP A 117 -14.86 -5.74 19.85
CA ASP A 117 -15.95 -6.26 19.01
C ASP A 117 -15.50 -6.46 17.56
N TRP A 118 -14.46 -5.74 17.13
CA TRP A 118 -13.86 -5.91 15.79
C TRP A 118 -13.15 -7.26 15.60
N TYR A 119 -12.86 -7.98 16.68
CA TYR A 119 -12.23 -9.31 16.66
C TYR A 119 -13.24 -10.47 16.72
N ARG A 120 -14.54 -10.19 16.91
CA ARG A 120 -15.58 -11.22 17.11
C ARG A 120 -16.39 -11.57 15.85
N CYS A 121 -16.15 -10.89 14.72
CA CYS A 121 -16.92 -10.99 13.47
C CYS A 121 -16.28 -11.86 12.36
#